data_AF-A0A843SXB4-F1
#
_entry.id   AF-A0A843SXB4-F1
#
_cell.length_a   1.000
_cell.length_b   1.000
_cell.length_c   1.000
_cell.angle_alpha   90.00
_cell.angle_beta   90.00
_cell.angle_gamma   90.00
#
_symmetry.space_group_name_H-M   'P 1'
#
loop_
_entity.id
_entity.type
_entity.pdbx_description
1 polymer ?
#
loop_
_entity_poly.entity_id
_entity_poly.type
_entity_poly.pdbx_seq_one_letter_code
_entity_poly.pdbx_strand_id
1 'polypeptide(L)'
;MELRSPRTFIMAAAAAGLGLLTAGAATALPAAGDAGPLGCTNADLRGTFGFTAQGVTLPGSPVPPPLQGAFASSGLSTFDGRGHFTLTATNSFNGFVQGPGVVTGTYEVNGDCTYTSQSDSGVTFRAAIVSGGDELLILQTTPGVVVSGVARRQGRRRDRSPDLESPPRRCDASAIRGTYGFLANGVAGPLHGVGTVAFDRGGGFTLTATRSVNGTLDPEPLTLIGTYAFTEGCAFRMSFDVGFNFTATIVGEGREIVFIQTDPGTTLIVRATRQST
;
A
#
# COMPACT_ATOMS: atom_id res chain seq x y z
N MET A 1 -33.05 54.06 -72.87
CA MET A 1 -33.85 52.85 -72.62
C MET A 1 -34.02 52.71 -71.12
N GLU A 2 -35.18 52.96 -70.50
CA GLU A 2 -36.56 52.50 -70.81
C GLU A 2 -36.77 51.02 -70.45
N LEU A 3 -37.88 50.59 -69.80
CA LEU A 3 -39.08 51.31 -69.34
C LEU A 3 -39.80 50.56 -68.18
N ARG A 4 -40.79 51.21 -67.53
CA ARG A 4 -41.85 50.64 -66.63
C ARG A 4 -41.37 50.20 -65.21
N SER A 5 -41.85 50.71 -64.06
CA SER A 5 -42.99 51.58 -63.66
C SER A 5 -44.39 50.95 -63.74
N PRO A 6 -45.37 51.24 -62.82
CA PRO A 6 -45.31 51.65 -61.39
C PRO A 6 -46.34 50.93 -60.47
N ARG A 7 -46.43 51.36 -59.18
CA ARG A 7 -47.64 51.52 -58.29
C ARG A 7 -47.56 50.86 -56.89
N THR A 8 -48.14 51.39 -55.80
CA THR A 8 -48.53 52.78 -55.42
C THR A 8 -48.97 52.83 -53.94
N PHE A 9 -48.36 53.69 -53.10
CA PHE A 9 -48.88 54.36 -51.88
C PHE A 9 -49.38 53.44 -50.72
N ILE A 10 -49.29 53.74 -49.40
CA ILE A 10 -48.89 54.86 -48.52
C ILE A 10 -48.36 54.25 -47.16
N MET A 11 -47.98 54.91 -46.05
CA MET A 11 -48.10 56.31 -45.56
C MET A 11 -46.97 56.68 -44.54
N ALA A 12 -47.19 57.77 -43.80
CA ALA A 12 -46.65 58.24 -42.52
C ALA A 12 -46.26 57.18 -41.44
N ALA A 13 -45.41 57.47 -40.44
CA ALA A 13 -44.53 58.63 -40.18
C ALA A 13 -43.51 58.34 -39.03
N ALA A 14 -42.72 59.37 -38.69
CA ALA A 14 -41.83 59.57 -37.52
C ALA A 14 -42.12 58.73 -36.24
N ALA A 15 -41.15 58.43 -35.37
CA ALA A 15 -40.04 59.31 -34.93
C ALA A 15 -38.80 58.57 -34.39
N ALA A 16 -37.79 59.33 -33.96
CA ALA A 16 -36.54 58.83 -33.39
C ALA A 16 -36.72 58.24 -31.97
N GLY A 17 -35.87 57.26 -31.62
CA GLY A 17 -35.86 56.63 -30.29
C GLY A 17 -34.77 55.57 -30.15
N LEU A 18 -33.51 55.97 -29.97
CA LEU A 18 -32.37 55.04 -29.82
C LEU A 18 -32.33 54.44 -28.39
N GLY A 19 -33.26 53.55 -28.08
CA GLY A 19 -33.31 52.78 -26.84
C GLY A 19 -32.67 51.40 -27.01
N LEU A 20 -31.35 51.29 -26.82
CA LEU A 20 -30.68 49.98 -26.85
C LEU A 20 -31.06 49.17 -25.60
N LEU A 21 -31.77 48.06 -25.77
CA LEU A 21 -32.08 47.17 -24.65
C LEU A 21 -30.80 46.54 -24.13
N THR A 22 -30.59 46.60 -22.81
CA THR A 22 -29.50 45.91 -22.13
C THR A 22 -29.74 44.40 -22.18
N ALA A 23 -29.18 43.74 -23.20
CA ALA A 23 -29.14 42.28 -23.26
C ALA A 23 -28.38 41.76 -22.03
N GLY A 24 -29.09 41.08 -21.13
CA GLY A 24 -28.50 40.51 -19.93
C GLY A 24 -27.44 39.47 -20.32
N ALA A 25 -26.18 39.72 -19.95
CA ALA A 25 -25.11 38.77 -20.17
C ALA A 25 -25.31 37.55 -19.26
N ALA A 26 -26.01 36.54 -19.77
CA ALA A 26 -26.12 35.24 -19.16
C ALA A 26 -24.73 34.60 -19.13
N THR A 27 -24.01 34.80 -18.02
CA THR A 27 -22.73 34.14 -17.76
C THR A 27 -23.00 32.65 -17.62
N ALA A 28 -22.87 31.93 -18.73
CA ALA A 28 -22.80 30.48 -18.70
C ALA A 28 -21.61 30.12 -17.80
N LEU A 29 -21.89 29.61 -16.60
CA LEU A 29 -20.87 28.93 -15.83
C LEU A 29 -20.32 27.82 -16.74
N PRO A 30 -19.00 27.59 -16.78
CA PRO A 30 -18.50 26.39 -17.42
C PRO A 30 -19.20 25.21 -16.73
N ALA A 31 -19.91 24.40 -17.52
CA ALA A 31 -20.46 23.15 -17.00
C ALA A 31 -19.29 22.41 -16.37
N ALA A 32 -19.41 22.03 -15.09
CA ALA A 32 -18.41 21.22 -14.43
C ALA A 32 -18.24 19.97 -15.29
N GLY A 33 -17.08 19.84 -15.95
CA GLY A 33 -16.84 18.78 -16.91
C GLY A 33 -17.04 17.46 -16.20
N ASP A 34 -18.05 16.70 -16.62
CA ASP A 34 -18.48 15.50 -15.90
C ASP A 34 -17.31 14.53 -15.89
N ALA A 35 -16.71 14.37 -14.71
CA ALA A 35 -15.47 13.64 -14.51
C ALA A 35 -15.79 12.15 -14.50
N GLY A 36 -16.12 11.63 -15.69
CA GLY A 36 -16.25 10.21 -15.96
C GLY A 36 -15.07 9.46 -15.34
N PRO A 37 -15.32 8.29 -14.74
CA PRO A 37 -14.47 7.72 -13.70
C PRO A 37 -13.00 7.74 -14.12
N LEU A 38 -12.19 8.46 -13.34
CA LEU A 38 -10.75 8.63 -13.56
C LEU A 38 -10.07 7.26 -13.41
N GLY A 39 -10.03 6.52 -14.52
CA GLY A 39 -9.52 5.16 -14.56
C GLY A 39 -8.06 5.13 -14.15
N CYS A 40 -7.71 4.20 -13.27
CA CYS A 40 -6.34 4.05 -12.81
C CYS A 40 -5.37 3.71 -13.96
N THR A 41 -4.14 4.17 -13.84
CA THR A 41 -3.08 3.95 -14.83
C THR A 41 -1.77 3.49 -14.17
N ASN A 42 -0.79 3.04 -14.98
CA ASN A 42 0.54 2.73 -14.44
C ASN A 42 1.18 3.91 -13.68
N ALA A 43 0.85 5.15 -14.03
CA ALA A 43 1.34 6.36 -13.37
C ALA A 43 0.78 6.53 -11.94
N ASP A 44 -0.37 5.92 -11.63
CA ASP A 44 -0.97 5.99 -10.29
C ASP A 44 -0.28 5.06 -9.28
N LEU A 45 0.22 3.93 -9.78
CA LEU A 45 1.05 3.00 -9.04
C LEU A 45 2.54 3.36 -9.20
N ARG A 46 2.95 4.49 -8.61
CA ARG A 46 4.35 4.94 -8.56
C ARG A 46 4.83 5.11 -7.12
N GLY A 47 6.07 4.77 -6.81
CA GLY A 47 6.74 4.99 -5.52
C GLY A 47 6.83 3.74 -4.63
N THR A 48 7.36 3.90 -3.42
CA THR A 48 7.67 2.80 -2.49
C THR A 48 6.55 2.51 -1.48
N PHE A 49 6.24 1.22 -1.36
CA PHE A 49 5.26 0.63 -0.45
C PHE A 49 5.98 -0.38 0.46
N GLY A 50 5.68 -0.35 1.76
CA GLY A 50 5.98 -1.46 2.65
C GLY A 50 4.89 -2.51 2.52
N PHE A 51 5.26 -3.76 2.29
CA PHE A 51 4.30 -4.84 2.03
C PHE A 51 4.47 -6.03 2.96
N THR A 52 3.41 -6.82 3.05
CA THR A 52 3.47 -8.17 3.59
C THR A 52 2.53 -9.12 2.88
N ALA A 53 2.94 -10.38 2.75
CA ALA A 53 2.10 -11.47 2.28
C ALA A 53 2.18 -12.68 3.22
N GLN A 54 1.15 -13.53 3.21
CA GLN A 54 1.07 -14.74 4.00
C GLN A 54 0.11 -15.76 3.36
N GLY A 55 0.27 -17.04 3.73
CA GLY A 55 -0.62 -18.11 3.27
C GLY A 55 0.08 -19.47 3.28
N VAL A 56 -0.13 -20.25 2.21
CA VAL A 56 0.50 -21.58 2.04
C VAL A 56 0.99 -21.81 0.61
N THR A 57 2.03 -22.63 0.49
CA THR A 57 2.54 -23.19 -0.76
C THR A 57 2.24 -24.70 -0.76
N LEU A 58 1.58 -25.17 -1.82
CA LEU A 58 1.02 -26.52 -1.91
C LEU A 58 1.90 -27.45 -2.75
N PRO A 59 1.68 -28.78 -2.68
CA PRO A 59 2.20 -29.72 -3.68
C PRO A 59 1.84 -29.27 -5.11
N GLY A 60 2.82 -29.28 -6.01
CA GLY A 60 2.68 -28.77 -7.37
C GLY A 60 2.97 -27.27 -7.54
N SER A 61 3.30 -26.54 -6.46
CA SER A 61 3.93 -25.22 -6.56
C SER A 61 5.38 -25.31 -7.07
N PRO A 62 5.96 -24.24 -7.63
CA PRO A 62 7.38 -24.19 -8.01
C PRO A 62 8.35 -24.17 -6.81
N VAL A 63 7.86 -24.25 -5.57
CA VAL A 63 8.66 -24.28 -4.35
C VAL A 63 9.11 -25.73 -4.08
N PRO A 64 10.41 -26.01 -3.83
CA PRO A 64 10.89 -27.37 -3.54
C PRO A 64 10.17 -28.02 -2.33
N PRO A 65 9.91 -29.35 -2.33
CA PRO A 65 9.11 -30.00 -1.28
C PRO A 65 9.48 -29.72 0.18
N PRO A 66 10.77 -29.60 0.59
CA PRO A 66 11.12 -29.25 1.98
C PRO A 66 10.67 -27.85 2.42
N LEU A 67 10.43 -26.96 1.45
CA LEU A 67 10.02 -25.56 1.63
C LEU A 67 8.51 -25.36 1.42
N GLN A 68 7.77 -26.41 1.02
CA GLN A 68 6.31 -26.36 0.89
C GLN A 68 5.65 -26.40 2.28
N GLY A 69 4.54 -25.67 2.44
CA GLY A 69 3.86 -25.50 3.72
C GLY A 69 3.46 -24.04 3.97
N ALA A 70 3.54 -23.60 5.22
CA ALA A 70 3.20 -22.22 5.59
C ALA A 70 4.13 -21.20 4.89
N PHE A 71 3.60 -20.03 4.53
CA PHE A 71 4.37 -18.94 3.92
C PHE A 71 4.11 -17.60 4.60
N ALA A 72 5.16 -16.81 4.81
CA ALA A 72 5.09 -15.40 5.17
C ALA A 72 6.19 -14.61 4.44
N SER A 73 5.91 -13.35 4.14
CA SER A 73 6.85 -12.43 3.48
C SER A 73 6.63 -11.00 3.93
N SER A 74 7.72 -10.23 4.02
CA SER A 74 7.68 -8.79 4.26
C SER A 74 8.82 -8.07 3.56
N GLY A 75 8.62 -6.79 3.27
CA GLY A 75 9.68 -5.94 2.74
C GLY A 75 9.14 -4.70 2.03
N LEU A 76 9.85 -4.27 0.99
CA LEU A 76 9.56 -3.07 0.21
C LEU A 76 9.26 -3.43 -1.25
N SER A 77 8.29 -2.77 -1.87
CA SER A 77 8.09 -2.75 -3.32
C SER A 77 8.10 -1.31 -3.82
N THR A 78 8.92 -1.01 -4.82
CA THR A 78 9.01 0.29 -5.47
C THR A 78 8.56 0.17 -6.92
N PHE A 79 7.51 0.91 -7.28
CA PHE A 79 6.96 0.93 -8.64
C PHE A 79 7.41 2.21 -9.37
N ASP A 80 7.81 2.11 -10.64
CA ASP A 80 8.38 3.24 -11.40
C ASP A 80 7.34 4.27 -11.90
N GLY A 81 6.07 3.89 -11.97
CA GLY A 81 4.99 4.69 -12.57
C GLY A 81 4.83 4.49 -14.08
N ARG A 82 5.49 3.48 -14.67
CA ARG A 82 5.53 3.21 -16.12
C ARG A 82 5.31 1.73 -16.45
N GLY A 83 5.57 0.82 -15.52
CA GLY A 83 5.31 -0.62 -15.67
C GLY A 83 6.39 -1.54 -15.14
N HIS A 84 7.37 -1.05 -14.37
CA HIS A 84 8.42 -1.87 -13.73
C HIS A 84 8.41 -1.71 -12.21
N PHE A 85 8.67 -2.80 -11.50
CA PHE A 85 8.84 -2.78 -10.05
C PHE A 85 10.16 -3.40 -9.62
N THR A 86 10.68 -2.91 -8.48
CA THR A 86 11.77 -3.52 -7.74
C THR A 86 11.30 -3.82 -6.33
N LEU A 87 11.37 -5.09 -5.93
CA LEU A 87 10.90 -5.61 -4.65
C LEU A 87 12.07 -6.19 -3.86
N THR A 88 12.25 -5.74 -2.62
CA THR A 88 13.23 -6.29 -1.67
C THR A 88 12.49 -6.98 -0.54
N ALA A 89 12.70 -8.28 -0.36
CA ALA A 89 11.86 -9.10 0.51
C ALA A 89 12.65 -10.12 1.35
N THR A 90 12.20 -10.31 2.60
CA THR A 90 12.53 -11.47 3.43
C THR A 90 11.32 -12.39 3.47
N ASN A 91 11.54 -13.67 3.18
CA ASN A 91 10.50 -14.71 3.11
C ASN A 91 10.76 -15.79 4.19
N SER A 92 9.70 -16.38 4.73
CA SER A 92 9.74 -17.66 5.46
C SER A 92 8.93 -18.69 4.68
N PHE A 93 9.60 -19.76 4.24
CA PHE A 93 9.00 -20.91 3.56
C PHE A 93 9.02 -22.10 4.51
N ASN A 94 7.86 -22.49 5.03
CA ASN A 94 7.69 -23.57 6.01
C ASN A 94 8.65 -23.47 7.21
N GLY A 95 8.92 -22.24 7.69
CA GLY A 95 9.87 -21.98 8.76
C GLY A 95 11.34 -21.84 8.34
N PHE A 96 11.68 -21.94 7.05
CA PHE A 96 13.01 -21.63 6.52
C PHE A 96 13.05 -20.20 5.98
N VAL A 97 13.83 -19.34 6.66
CA VAL A 97 13.96 -17.92 6.32
C VAL A 97 14.95 -17.72 5.19
N GLN A 98 14.61 -16.85 4.24
CA GLN A 98 15.43 -16.50 3.07
C GLN A 98 15.40 -14.98 2.83
N GLY A 99 16.55 -14.40 2.47
CA GLY A 99 16.69 -12.98 2.14
C GLY A 99 17.34 -12.14 3.25
N PRO A 100 17.27 -10.79 3.16
CA PRO A 100 16.55 -10.04 2.13
C PRO A 100 17.13 -10.27 0.73
N GLY A 101 16.24 -10.53 -0.25
CA GLY A 101 16.59 -10.68 -1.66
C GLY A 101 15.89 -9.62 -2.52
N VAL A 102 16.55 -9.19 -3.60
CA VAL A 102 15.99 -8.23 -4.57
C VAL A 102 15.41 -8.99 -5.76
N VAL A 103 14.22 -8.60 -6.19
CA VAL A 103 13.45 -9.17 -7.30
C VAL A 103 12.90 -8.04 -8.15
N THR A 104 13.16 -8.07 -9.45
CA THR A 104 12.60 -7.15 -10.44
C THR A 104 11.44 -7.81 -11.21
N GLY A 105 10.67 -6.98 -11.92
CA GLY A 105 9.59 -7.44 -12.79
C GLY A 105 8.76 -6.32 -13.37
N THR A 106 7.66 -6.69 -14.03
CA THR A 106 6.73 -5.77 -14.70
C THR A 106 5.33 -5.79 -14.10
N TYR A 107 4.58 -4.70 -14.29
CA TYR A 107 3.18 -4.57 -13.87
C TYR A 107 2.34 -3.75 -14.86
N GLU A 108 1.04 -4.04 -14.89
CA GLU A 108 0.04 -3.34 -15.68
C GLU A 108 -1.17 -3.01 -14.81
N VAL A 109 -1.56 -1.74 -14.76
CA VAL A 109 -2.72 -1.23 -14.04
C VAL A 109 -3.87 -1.02 -15.02
N ASN A 110 -4.99 -1.66 -14.72
CA ASN A 110 -6.23 -1.53 -15.48
C ASN A 110 -7.03 -0.30 -15.03
N GLY A 111 -7.88 0.21 -15.94
CA GLY A 111 -8.76 1.35 -15.65
C GLY A 111 -9.77 1.11 -14.52
N ASP A 112 -10.03 -0.15 -14.16
CA ASP A 112 -10.86 -0.54 -13.00
C ASP A 112 -10.12 -0.50 -11.65
N CYS A 113 -8.88 0.00 -11.64
CA CYS A 113 -7.98 0.03 -10.48
C CYS A 113 -7.56 -1.35 -9.98
N THR A 114 -7.70 -2.42 -10.77
CA THR A 114 -6.91 -3.64 -10.56
C THR A 114 -5.53 -3.53 -11.19
N TYR A 115 -4.57 -4.34 -10.74
CA TYR A 115 -3.31 -4.52 -11.45
C TYR A 115 -2.89 -5.99 -11.54
N THR A 116 -2.13 -6.33 -12.57
CA THR A 116 -1.39 -7.59 -12.77
C THR A 116 0.10 -7.34 -12.67
N SER A 117 0.87 -8.27 -12.10
CA SER A 117 2.34 -8.19 -12.17
C SER A 117 3.00 -9.57 -12.26
N GLN A 118 4.20 -9.58 -12.82
CA GLN A 118 5.05 -10.75 -12.96
C GLN A 118 6.49 -10.37 -12.61
N SER A 119 7.14 -11.16 -11.75
CA SER A 119 8.58 -11.05 -11.51
C SER A 119 9.39 -11.78 -12.59
N ASP A 120 10.64 -11.37 -12.76
CA ASP A 120 11.60 -12.07 -13.62
C ASP A 120 11.89 -13.50 -13.14
N SER A 121 11.59 -13.79 -11.86
CA SER A 121 11.59 -15.13 -11.26
C SER A 121 10.31 -15.94 -11.48
N GLY A 122 9.36 -15.44 -12.30
CA GLY A 122 8.13 -16.15 -12.67
C GLY A 122 7.01 -16.12 -11.63
N VAL A 123 7.13 -15.33 -10.56
CA VAL A 123 6.08 -15.14 -9.57
C VAL A 123 5.05 -14.15 -10.10
N THR A 124 3.77 -14.47 -9.99
CA THR A 124 2.67 -13.70 -10.57
C THR A 124 1.69 -13.25 -9.50
N PHE A 125 1.14 -12.04 -9.67
CA PHE A 125 0.18 -11.45 -8.73
C PHE A 125 -0.97 -10.77 -9.47
N ARG A 126 -2.10 -10.64 -8.77
CA ARG A 126 -3.15 -9.67 -9.05
C ARG A 126 -3.43 -8.87 -7.79
N ALA A 127 -3.88 -7.63 -7.91
CA ALA A 127 -4.35 -6.86 -6.77
C ALA A 127 -5.46 -5.88 -7.13
N ALA A 128 -6.15 -5.36 -6.12
CA ALA A 128 -6.90 -4.12 -6.20
C ALA A 128 -6.08 -2.97 -5.61
N ILE A 129 -6.02 -1.84 -6.31
CA ILE A 129 -5.49 -0.56 -5.82
C ILE A 129 -6.62 0.14 -5.08
N VAL A 130 -6.42 0.41 -3.79
CA VAL A 130 -7.41 1.03 -2.90
C VAL A 130 -6.83 2.24 -2.18
N SER A 131 -7.63 2.88 -1.32
CA SER A 131 -7.19 4.02 -0.48
C SER A 131 -6.52 5.15 -1.29
N GLY A 132 -7.03 5.46 -2.49
CA GLY A 132 -6.50 6.52 -3.36
C GLY A 132 -5.16 6.21 -4.03
N GLY A 133 -4.75 4.94 -4.08
CA GLY A 133 -3.43 4.53 -4.57
C GLY A 133 -2.35 4.49 -3.50
N ASP A 134 -2.71 4.61 -2.21
CA ASP A 134 -1.79 4.46 -1.08
C ASP A 134 -1.81 3.04 -0.48
N GLU A 135 -2.67 2.14 -0.97
CA GLU A 135 -2.79 0.75 -0.51
C GLU A 135 -3.12 -0.23 -1.65
N LEU A 136 -2.58 -1.46 -1.57
CA LEU A 136 -2.77 -2.55 -2.53
C LEU A 136 -3.27 -3.79 -1.77
N LEU A 137 -4.34 -4.43 -2.26
CA LEU A 137 -4.87 -5.69 -1.74
C LEU A 137 -4.50 -6.83 -2.70
N ILE A 138 -3.49 -7.62 -2.33
CA ILE A 138 -2.72 -8.48 -3.24
C ILE A 138 -3.10 -9.96 -3.07
N LEU A 139 -3.21 -10.68 -4.19
CA LEU A 139 -3.32 -12.13 -4.30
C LEU A 139 -2.20 -12.65 -5.21
N GLN A 140 -1.43 -13.62 -4.74
CA GLN A 140 -0.48 -14.34 -5.60
C GLN A 140 -1.25 -15.33 -6.49
N THR A 141 -0.94 -15.33 -7.79
CA THR A 141 -1.62 -16.15 -8.81
C THR A 141 -0.72 -17.24 -9.41
N THR A 142 0.43 -17.49 -8.80
CA THR A 142 1.33 -18.61 -9.14
C THR A 142 0.63 -19.95 -8.89
N PRO A 143 0.66 -20.91 -9.83
CA PRO A 143 0.10 -22.25 -9.63
C PRO A 143 0.62 -22.93 -8.36
N GLY A 144 -0.28 -23.61 -7.64
CA GLY A 144 0.05 -24.28 -6.38
C GLY A 144 0.25 -23.35 -5.18
N VAL A 145 0.02 -22.04 -5.29
CA VAL A 145 0.20 -21.10 -4.17
C VAL A 145 -1.14 -20.49 -3.76
N VAL A 146 -1.39 -20.42 -2.44
CA VAL A 146 -2.55 -19.75 -1.85
C VAL A 146 -2.02 -18.72 -0.86
N VAL A 147 -1.60 -17.56 -1.39
CA VAL A 147 -0.96 -16.48 -0.63
C VAL A 147 -1.64 -15.16 -0.97
N SER A 148 -2.00 -14.42 0.06
CA SER A 148 -2.54 -13.05 -0.05
C SER A 148 -1.70 -12.08 0.78
N GLY A 149 -1.83 -10.79 0.50
CA GLY A 149 -1.05 -9.77 1.17
C GLY A 149 -1.66 -8.39 1.02
N VAL A 150 -1.08 -7.42 1.71
CA VAL A 150 -1.34 -6.01 1.47
C VAL A 150 -0.04 -5.22 1.44
N ALA A 151 0.00 -4.20 0.60
CA ALA A 151 1.10 -3.23 0.57
C ALA A 151 0.55 -1.83 0.82
N ARG A 152 1.27 -1.03 1.61
CA ARG A 152 0.87 0.33 1.97
C ARG A 152 2.03 1.28 1.71
N ARG A 153 1.72 2.46 1.16
CA ARG A 153 2.72 3.46 0.78
C ARG A 153 3.51 3.89 2.02
N GLN A 154 4.83 4.02 1.90
CA GLN A 154 5.67 4.44 3.05
C GLN A 154 5.55 5.94 3.38
N GLY A 155 4.74 6.68 2.63
CA GLY A 155 4.65 8.13 2.66
C GLY A 155 3.42 8.65 1.96
N ARG A 156 2.99 9.88 2.25
CA ARG A 156 1.90 10.48 1.45
C ARG A 156 2.35 10.66 -0.01
N ARG A 157 1.41 10.52 -0.97
CA ARG A 157 1.51 11.26 -2.25
C ARG A 157 1.68 12.75 -1.89
N ARG A 158 2.84 13.34 -2.18
CA ARG A 158 2.95 14.80 -2.32
C ARG A 158 2.55 15.16 -3.75
N ASP A 159 1.73 16.18 -3.91
CA ASP A 159 1.35 16.64 -5.24
C ASP A 159 2.57 17.12 -6.03
N ARG A 160 2.78 16.44 -7.16
CA ARG A 160 3.35 16.96 -8.42
C ARG A 160 4.35 18.12 -8.32
N SER A 161 5.47 17.89 -7.61
CA SER A 161 6.71 18.64 -7.82
C SER A 161 7.82 17.66 -8.20
N PRO A 162 8.34 17.68 -9.45
CA PRO A 162 9.38 16.74 -9.88
C PRO A 162 10.75 17.01 -9.26
N ASP A 163 11.02 18.27 -8.92
CA ASP A 163 12.39 18.81 -8.85
C ASP A 163 12.88 19.10 -7.42
N LEU A 164 12.30 18.44 -6.42
CA LEU A 164 12.84 18.45 -5.06
C LEU A 164 13.02 17.01 -4.56
N GLU A 165 14.27 16.54 -4.63
CA GLU A 165 14.72 15.30 -4.01
C GLU A 165 14.36 15.36 -2.52
N SER A 166 13.38 14.54 -2.13
CA SER A 166 12.81 14.63 -0.79
C SER A 166 13.86 14.18 0.23
N PRO A 167 14.08 14.94 1.32
CA PRO A 167 15.07 14.57 2.33
C PRO A 167 14.75 13.15 2.84
N PRO A 168 15.79 12.30 3.04
CA PRO A 168 15.61 10.87 3.28
C PRO A 168 14.62 10.67 4.43
N ARG A 169 13.59 9.86 4.16
CA ARG A 169 12.52 9.58 5.13
C ARG A 169 13.16 9.02 6.39
N ARG A 170 13.01 9.75 7.50
CA ARG A 170 13.56 9.35 8.80
C ARG A 170 12.88 8.07 9.28
N CYS A 171 13.46 6.95 8.90
CA CYS A 171 13.13 5.64 9.42
C CYS A 171 14.15 5.33 10.52
N ASP A 172 13.97 6.00 11.65
CA ASP A 172 14.82 5.92 12.84
C ASP A 172 13.93 5.78 14.11
N ALA A 173 14.56 5.68 15.28
CA ALA A 173 13.89 5.53 16.57
C ALA A 173 12.83 6.61 16.87
N SER A 174 12.93 7.80 16.26
CA SER A 174 11.93 8.87 16.43
C SER A 174 10.62 8.59 15.69
N ALA A 175 10.68 7.89 14.55
CA ALA A 175 9.51 7.56 13.73
C ALA A 175 8.68 6.40 14.30
N ILE A 176 9.32 5.47 15.01
CA ILE A 176 8.64 4.35 15.68
C ILE A 176 8.34 4.59 17.16
N ARG A 177 8.84 5.68 17.77
CA ARG A 177 8.57 5.99 19.18
C ARG A 177 7.07 6.02 19.49
N GLY A 178 6.65 5.30 20.54
CA GLY A 178 5.29 5.29 21.07
C GLY A 178 4.60 3.92 20.95
N THR A 179 3.31 3.89 21.25
CA THR A 179 2.53 2.65 21.36
C THR A 179 1.73 2.35 20.09
N TYR A 180 1.70 1.08 19.71
CA TYR A 180 0.97 0.53 18.58
C TYR A 180 0.07 -0.58 19.07
N GLY A 181 -1.19 -0.61 18.63
CA GLY A 181 -2.05 -1.78 18.77
C GLY A 181 -1.75 -2.75 17.64
N PHE A 182 -1.54 -4.03 17.93
CA PHE A 182 -1.14 -5.02 16.94
C PHE A 182 -2.10 -6.21 16.83
N LEU A 183 -2.13 -6.80 15.64
CA LEU A 183 -2.65 -8.15 15.38
C LEU A 183 -1.49 -9.02 14.90
N ALA A 184 -1.31 -10.18 15.53
CA ALA A 184 -0.37 -11.23 15.17
C ALA A 184 -1.16 -12.44 14.66
N ASN A 185 -0.71 -13.09 13.60
CA ASN A 185 -1.30 -14.36 13.16
C ASN A 185 -0.28 -15.22 12.39
N GLY A 186 -0.47 -16.54 12.37
CA GLY A 186 0.38 -17.46 11.59
C GLY A 186 0.65 -18.80 12.29
N VAL A 187 1.85 -19.34 12.08
CA VAL A 187 2.26 -20.66 12.57
C VAL A 187 3.49 -20.55 13.49
N ALA A 188 3.27 -20.76 14.79
CA ALA A 188 4.25 -21.17 15.79
C ALA A 188 3.56 -22.26 16.68
N GLY A 189 2.99 -23.27 16.00
CA GLY A 189 1.63 -23.75 16.28
C GLY A 189 0.60 -22.73 15.80
N PRO A 190 -0.55 -23.10 15.19
CA PRO A 190 -1.59 -22.15 14.78
C PRO A 190 -1.88 -21.05 15.83
N LEU A 191 -1.46 -19.82 15.51
CA LEU A 191 -1.41 -18.70 16.46
C LEU A 191 -2.22 -17.52 15.93
N HIS A 192 -3.03 -16.94 16.81
CA HIS A 192 -3.57 -15.58 16.66
C HIS A 192 -3.27 -14.81 17.94
N GLY A 193 -2.94 -13.53 17.83
CA GLY A 193 -2.65 -12.68 18.98
C GLY A 193 -3.07 -11.23 18.74
N VAL A 194 -3.38 -10.54 19.83
CA VAL A 194 -3.74 -9.13 19.84
C VAL A 194 -3.11 -8.47 21.06
N GLY A 195 -2.77 -7.19 20.97
CA GLY A 195 -2.15 -6.49 22.09
C GLY A 195 -1.56 -5.14 21.73
N THR A 196 -0.58 -4.70 22.51
CA THR A 196 0.16 -3.46 22.28
C THR A 196 1.66 -3.68 22.28
N VAL A 197 2.38 -2.90 21.47
CA VAL A 197 3.85 -2.80 21.51
C VAL A 197 4.25 -1.33 21.60
N ALA A 198 5.15 -1.01 22.53
CA ALA A 198 5.68 0.32 22.76
C ALA A 198 7.18 0.33 22.50
N PHE A 199 7.63 1.18 21.58
CA PHE A 199 9.06 1.38 21.27
C PHE A 199 9.60 2.63 21.97
N ASP A 200 10.72 2.48 22.67
CA ASP A 200 11.45 3.59 23.29
C ASP A 200 12.49 4.22 22.33
N ARG A 201 13.31 5.17 22.84
CA ARG A 201 14.39 5.82 22.07
C ARG A 201 15.79 5.21 22.29
N GLY A 202 15.97 4.37 23.29
CA GLY A 202 17.24 3.72 23.62
C GLY A 202 17.51 2.44 22.82
N GLY A 203 16.50 1.95 22.10
CA GLY A 203 16.56 0.69 21.35
C GLY A 203 15.82 -0.46 22.04
N GLY A 204 15.02 -0.19 23.08
CA GLY A 204 14.17 -1.17 23.76
C GLY A 204 12.72 -1.13 23.28
N PHE A 205 12.02 -2.24 23.46
CA PHE A 205 10.56 -2.30 23.31
C PHE A 205 9.92 -3.18 24.39
N THR A 206 8.68 -2.86 24.73
CA THR A 206 7.80 -3.67 25.58
C THR A 206 6.55 -4.03 24.80
N LEU A 207 6.16 -5.30 24.83
CA LEU A 207 5.01 -5.84 24.11
C LEU A 207 4.12 -6.64 25.07
N THR A 208 2.83 -6.32 25.14
CA THR A 208 1.85 -7.10 25.93
C THR A 208 0.85 -7.73 24.96
N ALA A 209 0.67 -9.05 25.06
CA ALA A 209 -0.12 -9.86 24.13
C ALA A 209 -1.13 -10.78 24.84
N THR A 210 -2.37 -10.80 24.36
CA THR A 210 -3.23 -11.98 24.52
C THR A 210 -3.07 -12.84 23.26
N ARG A 211 -2.72 -14.13 23.41
CA ARG A 211 -2.58 -15.06 22.28
C ARG A 211 -3.51 -16.25 22.43
N SER A 212 -4.00 -16.76 21.32
CA SER A 212 -4.54 -18.11 21.17
C SER A 212 -3.51 -18.94 20.40
N VAL A 213 -3.14 -20.10 20.93
CA VAL A 213 -2.20 -21.06 20.33
C VAL A 213 -2.89 -22.42 20.29
N ASN A 214 -2.99 -23.01 19.10
CA ASN A 214 -3.75 -24.24 18.83
C ASN A 214 -5.24 -24.16 19.26
N GLY A 215 -5.81 -22.95 19.32
CA GLY A 215 -7.17 -22.68 19.79
C GLY A 215 -7.29 -22.37 21.30
N THR A 216 -6.28 -22.69 22.11
CA THR A 216 -6.25 -22.38 23.55
C THR A 216 -5.70 -20.98 23.78
N LEU A 217 -6.39 -20.16 24.58
CA LEU A 217 -5.89 -18.84 25.00
C LEU A 217 -4.81 -18.97 26.09
N ASP A 218 -3.82 -18.09 26.08
CA ASP A 218 -2.97 -17.84 27.25
C ASP A 218 -3.87 -17.46 28.46
N PRO A 219 -3.56 -17.90 29.69
CA PRO A 219 -4.39 -17.63 30.86
C PRO A 219 -4.38 -16.16 31.30
N GLU A 220 -3.32 -15.42 30.98
CA GLU A 220 -3.15 -14.00 31.28
C GLU A 220 -2.38 -13.31 30.14
N PRO A 221 -2.51 -11.98 29.94
CA PRO A 221 -1.76 -11.25 28.92
C PRO A 221 -0.23 -11.33 29.14
N LEU A 222 0.46 -11.98 28.21
CA LEU A 222 1.90 -12.18 28.24
C LEU A 222 2.61 -10.85 27.94
N THR A 223 3.36 -10.33 28.91
CA THR A 223 4.26 -9.19 28.70
C THR A 223 5.67 -9.69 28.37
N LEU A 224 6.21 -9.19 27.26
CA LEU A 224 7.50 -9.50 26.70
C LEU A 224 8.30 -8.21 26.53
N ILE A 225 9.62 -8.32 26.60
CA ILE A 225 10.57 -7.23 26.35
C ILE A 225 11.66 -7.69 25.38
N GLY A 226 12.35 -6.72 24.79
CA GLY A 226 13.47 -6.97 23.89
C GLY A 226 14.13 -5.70 23.40
N THR A 227 15.09 -5.87 22.49
CA THR A 227 15.82 -4.79 21.84
C THR A 227 15.58 -4.76 20.33
N TYR A 228 15.72 -3.59 19.72
CA TYR A 228 15.59 -3.38 18.29
C TYR A 228 16.78 -2.61 17.72
N ALA A 229 17.15 -2.89 16.47
CA ALA A 229 18.25 -2.24 15.78
C ALA A 229 17.92 -2.02 14.29
N PHE A 230 18.05 -0.78 13.82
CA PHE A 230 17.88 -0.43 12.41
C PHE A 230 18.95 -1.09 11.54
N THR A 231 18.54 -1.54 10.34
CA THR A 231 19.44 -2.18 9.37
C THR A 231 19.66 -1.30 8.16
N GLU A 232 18.66 -1.19 7.28
CA GLU A 232 18.75 -0.41 6.04
C GLU A 232 17.38 0.14 5.62
N GLY A 233 17.37 1.34 5.04
CA GLY A 233 16.15 2.00 4.56
C GLY A 233 15.14 2.22 5.68
N CYS A 234 14.07 1.42 5.67
CA CYS A 234 13.02 1.43 6.69
C CYS A 234 12.84 0.08 7.39
N ALA A 235 13.83 -0.81 7.29
CA ALA A 235 13.86 -2.08 7.98
C ALA A 235 14.66 -2.01 9.29
N PHE A 236 14.25 -2.83 10.26
CA PHE A 236 14.95 -3.03 11.52
C PHE A 236 14.76 -4.46 12.02
N ARG A 237 15.68 -4.95 12.85
CA ARG A 237 15.55 -6.23 13.56
C ARG A 237 14.99 -5.98 14.95
N MET A 238 14.27 -6.98 15.48
CA MET A 238 13.83 -7.04 16.87
C MET A 238 14.23 -8.39 17.44
N SER A 239 14.85 -8.41 18.62
CA SER A 239 15.19 -9.61 19.37
C SER A 239 14.57 -9.51 20.75
N PHE A 240 13.73 -10.50 21.09
CA PHE A 240 13.05 -10.64 22.37
C PHE A 240 13.96 -11.33 23.37
N ASP A 241 13.92 -10.92 24.64
CA ASP A 241 14.76 -11.51 25.70
C ASP A 241 14.44 -12.99 25.98
N VAL A 242 13.23 -13.43 25.58
CA VAL A 242 12.79 -14.84 25.59
C VAL A 242 13.30 -15.67 24.38
N GLY A 243 14.15 -15.09 23.52
CA GLY A 243 14.86 -15.77 22.44
C GLY A 243 14.23 -15.68 21.05
N PHE A 244 13.07 -15.05 20.88
CA PHE A 244 12.43 -14.88 19.57
C PHE A 244 13.01 -13.71 18.77
N ASN A 245 13.10 -13.85 17.45
CA ASN A 245 13.69 -12.85 16.56
C ASN A 245 12.72 -12.51 15.42
N PHE A 246 12.69 -11.24 15.04
CA PHE A 246 11.82 -10.72 13.99
C PHE A 246 12.57 -9.72 13.10
N THR A 247 12.17 -9.64 11.84
CA THR A 247 12.51 -8.52 10.95
C THR A 247 11.25 -7.66 10.74
N ALA A 248 11.41 -6.35 10.92
CA ALA A 248 10.35 -5.36 10.91
C ALA A 248 10.57 -4.31 9.81
N THR A 249 9.49 -3.71 9.33
CA THR A 249 9.49 -2.64 8.32
C THR A 249 8.51 -1.54 8.73
N ILE A 250 8.95 -0.28 8.64
CA ILE A 250 8.11 0.91 8.88
C ILE A 250 7.27 1.21 7.63
N VAL A 251 6.00 1.52 7.83
CA VAL A 251 5.04 1.84 6.78
C VAL A 251 4.21 3.09 7.15
N GLY A 252 3.70 3.81 6.15
CA GLY A 252 2.84 4.99 6.36
C GLY A 252 3.41 6.07 7.29
N GLU A 253 4.68 6.46 7.11
CA GLU A 253 5.33 7.51 7.93
C GLU A 253 5.36 7.21 9.43
N GLY A 254 5.52 5.93 9.81
CA GLY A 254 5.53 5.50 11.21
C GLY A 254 4.13 5.33 11.82
N ARG A 255 3.07 5.39 11.01
CA ARG A 255 1.71 5.02 11.45
C ARG A 255 1.50 3.51 11.53
N GLU A 256 2.31 2.72 10.84
CA GLU A 256 2.23 1.27 10.82
C GLU A 256 3.64 0.68 10.85
N ILE A 257 3.79 -0.44 11.55
CA ILE A 257 4.99 -1.26 11.59
C ILE A 257 4.53 -2.68 11.32
N VAL A 258 5.19 -3.38 10.41
CA VAL A 258 4.85 -4.77 10.10
C VAL A 258 6.10 -5.63 10.20
N PHE A 259 5.99 -6.75 10.91
CA PHE A 259 7.13 -7.60 11.25
C PHE A 259 6.80 -9.09 11.12
N ILE A 260 7.79 -9.88 10.69
CA ILE A 260 7.71 -11.33 10.54
C ILE A 260 8.73 -12.00 11.46
N GLN A 261 8.34 -13.13 12.05
CA GLN A 261 9.25 -13.93 12.87
C GLN A 261 10.28 -14.62 11.97
N THR A 262 11.53 -14.64 12.43
CA THR A 262 12.69 -15.18 11.70
C THR A 262 13.31 -16.40 12.37
N ASP A 263 12.64 -16.97 13.38
CA ASP A 263 13.11 -18.17 14.08
C ASP A 263 12.74 -19.45 13.29
N PRO A 264 13.61 -20.48 13.24
CA PRO A 264 13.35 -21.71 12.51
C PRO A 264 12.04 -22.39 12.90
N GLY A 265 11.31 -22.89 11.90
CA GLY A 265 10.02 -23.56 12.11
C GLY A 265 8.84 -22.62 12.38
N THR A 266 9.04 -21.30 12.30
CA THR A 266 7.97 -20.30 12.50
C THR A 266 7.58 -19.57 11.21
N THR A 267 6.31 -19.19 11.14
CA THR A 267 5.72 -18.43 10.03
C THR A 267 4.66 -17.52 10.62
N LEU A 268 5.09 -16.60 11.49
CA LEU A 268 4.26 -15.64 12.19
C LEU A 268 4.45 -14.24 11.60
N ILE A 269 3.35 -13.53 11.38
CA ILE A 269 3.33 -12.13 10.96
C ILE A 269 2.61 -11.26 11.99
N VAL A 270 3.05 -10.02 12.15
CA VAL A 270 2.48 -9.05 13.08
C VAL A 270 2.30 -7.70 12.41
N ARG A 271 1.07 -7.18 12.43
CA ARG A 271 0.66 -5.86 11.91
C ARG A 271 0.34 -4.94 13.07
N ALA A 272 1.20 -3.97 13.34
CA ALA A 272 1.08 -3.00 14.42
C ALA A 272 0.72 -1.61 13.88
N THR A 273 -0.43 -1.06 14.30
CA THR A 273 -0.90 0.28 13.93
C THR A 273 -0.72 1.23 15.12
N ARG A 274 -0.14 2.40 14.88
CA ARG A 274 0.10 3.43 15.89
C ARG A 274 -1.23 3.82 16.54
N GLN A 275 -1.28 3.78 17.87
CA GLN A 275 -2.47 4.22 18.60
C GLN A 275 -2.60 5.74 18.49
N SER A 276 -3.82 6.22 18.27
CA SER A 276 -4.16 7.64 18.42
C SER A 276 -4.05 8.02 19.90
N THR A 277 -3.29 9.06 20.18
CA THR A 277 -3.32 9.84 21.44
C THR A 277 -4.27 11.02 21.28
#